data_AF-A0A954F652-F1
#
_entry.id   AF-A0A954F652-F1
#
_cell.length_a   1.000
_cell.length_b   1.000
_cell.length_c   1.000
_cell.angle_alpha   90.00
_cell.angle_beta   90.00
_cell.angle_gamma   90.00
#
_symmetry.space_group_name_H-M   'P 1'
#
loop_
_entity.id
_entity.type
_entity.pdbx_description
1 polymer ?
#
loop_
_entity_poly.entity_id
_entity_poly.type
_entity_poly.pdbx_seq_one_letter_code
_entity_poly.pdbx_strand_id
1 'polypeptide(L)'
;DPKGSGRSVPDLLESGGEIPLPPYIHRDGSGQESAEDRERYQTVYCKHRGAVAAPTAGLHFTEELMQRLQARGIQVAFVTLHVGLGTFLPIQVEDTDQHRMHEERFEVGADTVRAVEACRARGGRVIAVGTTSARALEAAGARGDLQALTGRTDLFIQPGYTFRSVDGLLTNFHLPGSTLLLLVSALLGRDRLLDLYQLAIDENYRFYSYGDAMLVLPGHVDVVGG
;
A
#
# COMPACT_ATOMS: atom_id res chain seq x y z
N ASP A 1 -38.50 -5.90 -33.06
CA ASP A 1 -38.45 -5.76 -31.60
C ASP A 1 -37.01 -5.61 -31.11
N PRO A 2 -36.64 -4.44 -30.55
CA PRO A 2 -35.31 -4.21 -29.98
C PRO A 2 -35.40 -4.25 -28.45
N LYS A 3 -35.03 -5.37 -27.80
CA LYS A 3 -34.71 -5.41 -26.35
C LYS A 3 -33.68 -6.51 -26.06
N GLY A 4 -32.47 -6.36 -26.60
CA GLY A 4 -31.29 -7.08 -26.11
C GLY A 4 -30.82 -6.41 -24.84
N SER A 5 -30.79 -7.14 -23.73
CA SER A 5 -30.39 -6.66 -22.40
C SER A 5 -29.05 -5.94 -22.44
N GLY A 6 -29.08 -4.61 -22.33
CA GLY A 6 -27.92 -3.74 -22.29
C GLY A 6 -27.19 -3.85 -20.95
N ARG A 7 -26.36 -4.88 -20.79
CA ARG A 7 -25.27 -4.84 -19.82
C ARG A 7 -24.03 -4.34 -20.55
N SER A 8 -23.50 -3.21 -20.08
CA SER A 8 -22.24 -2.68 -20.57
C SER A 8 -21.10 -3.64 -20.21
N VAL A 9 -19.98 -3.62 -20.95
CA VAL A 9 -18.78 -4.39 -20.60
C VAL A 9 -18.35 -4.16 -19.13
N PRO A 10 -18.42 -2.93 -18.57
CA PRO A 10 -18.30 -2.70 -17.14
C PRO A 10 -19.26 -3.53 -16.26
N ASP A 11 -20.55 -3.61 -16.58
CA ASP A 11 -21.54 -4.38 -15.80
C ASP A 11 -21.26 -5.90 -15.84
N LEU A 12 -20.64 -6.38 -16.92
CA LEU A 12 -20.19 -7.78 -17.06
C LEU A 12 -18.90 -8.05 -16.28
N LEU A 13 -18.02 -7.06 -16.13
CA LEU A 13 -16.82 -7.15 -15.28
C LEU A 13 -17.17 -7.11 -13.79
N GLU A 14 -18.17 -6.31 -13.38
CA GLU A 14 -18.65 -6.24 -11.99
C GLU A 14 -19.36 -7.51 -11.52
N SER A 15 -19.90 -8.30 -12.45
CA SER A 15 -20.63 -9.55 -12.16
C SER A 15 -19.77 -10.81 -12.22
N GLY A 16 -18.51 -10.72 -12.66
CA GLY A 16 -17.64 -11.88 -12.92
C GLY A 16 -16.32 -11.94 -12.13
N GLY A 17 -16.01 -10.94 -11.30
CA GLY A 17 -14.76 -10.90 -10.52
C GLY A 17 -15.00 -10.73 -9.03
N GLU A 18 -14.52 -11.68 -8.23
CA GLU A 18 -14.46 -11.55 -6.77
C GLU A 18 -13.19 -10.80 -6.37
N ILE A 19 -13.25 -9.89 -5.38
CA ILE A 19 -12.04 -9.24 -4.84
C ILE A 19 -11.14 -10.32 -4.21
N PRO A 20 -9.91 -10.55 -4.72
CA PRO A 20 -8.99 -11.50 -4.10
C PRO A 20 -8.64 -11.04 -2.68
N LEU A 21 -8.95 -11.88 -1.70
CA LEU A 21 -8.50 -11.67 -0.34
C LEU A 21 -7.13 -12.34 -0.15
N PRO A 22 -6.24 -11.77 0.67
CA PRO A 22 -5.03 -12.47 1.09
C PRO A 22 -5.38 -13.86 1.65
N PRO A 23 -4.51 -14.88 1.48
CA PRO A 23 -4.83 -16.28 1.78
C PRO A 23 -5.15 -16.55 3.26
N TYR A 24 -4.81 -15.61 4.15
CA TYR A 24 -5.09 -15.67 5.59
C TYR A 24 -6.42 -15.01 5.99
N ILE A 25 -7.15 -14.37 5.06
CA ILE A 25 -8.50 -13.88 5.30
C ILE A 25 -9.48 -14.90 4.72
N HIS A 26 -10.17 -15.61 5.61
CA HIS A 26 -11.19 -16.57 5.23
C HIS A 26 -12.55 -15.88 5.12
N ARG A 27 -13.24 -16.07 3.99
CA ARG A 27 -14.68 -15.78 3.88
C ARG A 27 -15.47 -16.78 4.72
N ASP A 28 -16.71 -16.44 5.04
CA ASP A 28 -17.63 -17.22 5.88
C ASP A 28 -18.09 -18.56 5.25
N GLY A 29 -17.15 -19.45 4.92
CA GLY A 29 -17.41 -20.83 4.48
C GLY A 29 -18.11 -20.98 3.12
N SER A 30 -18.76 -19.93 2.60
CA SER A 30 -19.47 -19.88 1.33
C SER A 30 -18.53 -19.75 0.12
N GLY A 31 -17.31 -19.26 0.36
CA GLY A 31 -16.34 -18.90 -0.68
C GLY A 31 -16.75 -17.71 -1.53
N GLN A 32 -18.01 -17.26 -1.44
CA GLN A 32 -18.57 -16.18 -2.23
C GLN A 32 -18.35 -14.84 -1.54
N GLU A 33 -18.03 -13.83 -2.33
CA GLU A 33 -17.89 -12.47 -1.86
C GLU A 33 -19.25 -11.90 -1.40
N SER A 34 -19.36 -11.48 -0.14
CA SER A 34 -20.55 -10.80 0.37
C SER A 34 -20.52 -9.29 0.05
N ALA A 35 -21.69 -8.65 0.02
CA ALA A 35 -21.78 -7.19 -0.08
C ALA A 35 -21.10 -6.48 1.11
N GLU A 36 -21.09 -7.13 2.28
CA GLU A 36 -20.48 -6.62 3.50
C GLU A 36 -18.94 -6.70 3.44
N ASP A 37 -18.37 -7.73 2.81
CA ASP A 37 -16.93 -7.83 2.55
C ASP A 37 -16.46 -6.73 1.60
N ARG A 38 -17.25 -6.46 0.56
CA ARG A 38 -16.99 -5.38 -0.41
C ARG A 38 -16.95 -4.00 0.26
N GLU A 39 -17.83 -3.77 1.23
CA GLU A 39 -17.90 -2.50 1.96
C GLU A 39 -16.77 -2.39 2.99
N ARG A 40 -16.52 -3.44 3.78
CA ARG A 40 -15.46 -3.43 4.82
C ARG A 40 -14.05 -3.36 4.26
N TYR A 41 -13.81 -3.87 3.06
CA TYR A 41 -12.48 -3.88 2.43
C TYR A 41 -12.26 -2.68 1.49
N GLN A 42 -12.98 -1.58 1.68
CA GLN A 42 -12.79 -0.33 0.94
C GLN A 42 -12.46 0.83 1.88
N THR A 43 -11.42 1.60 1.54
CA THR A 43 -11.07 2.83 2.27
C THR A 43 -12.14 3.89 2.05
N VAL A 44 -12.38 4.75 3.05
CA VAL A 44 -13.36 5.88 2.98
C VAL A 44 -13.13 6.85 1.81
N TYR A 45 -11.94 6.82 1.21
CA TYR A 45 -11.53 7.68 0.10
C TYR A 45 -11.31 6.92 -1.22
N CYS A 46 -11.80 5.68 -1.34
CA CYS A 46 -11.64 4.87 -2.55
C CYS A 46 -12.39 5.52 -3.74
N LYS A 47 -11.66 5.99 -4.76
CA LYS A 47 -12.23 6.62 -5.97
C LYS A 47 -12.51 5.64 -7.12
N HIS A 48 -11.86 4.48 -7.13
CA HIS A 48 -11.99 3.48 -8.21
C HIS A 48 -12.27 2.08 -7.62
N ARG A 49 -13.44 1.53 -7.94
CA ARG A 49 -13.78 0.13 -7.65
C ARG A 49 -12.88 -0.78 -8.50
N GLY A 50 -12.17 -1.73 -7.89
CA GLY A 50 -11.36 -2.72 -8.60
C GLY A 50 -9.85 -2.74 -8.31
N ALA A 51 -9.36 -1.96 -7.34
CA ALA A 51 -8.04 -2.25 -6.76
C ALA A 51 -8.13 -3.60 -6.01
N VAL A 52 -7.49 -4.62 -6.58
CA VAL A 52 -7.54 -6.03 -6.15
C VAL A 52 -7.11 -6.25 -4.70
N ALA A 53 -6.45 -5.28 -4.07
CA ALA A 53 -6.47 -5.13 -2.63
C ALA A 53 -6.58 -3.64 -2.30
N ALA A 54 -7.59 -3.25 -1.51
CA ALA A 54 -7.48 -1.97 -0.83
C ALA A 54 -6.20 -2.01 0.03
N PRO A 55 -5.39 -0.94 0.03
CA PRO A 55 -4.31 -0.84 0.99
C PRO A 55 -4.95 -0.88 2.38
N THR A 56 -4.82 -2.00 3.08
CA THR A 56 -5.51 -2.27 4.36
C THR A 56 -5.12 -1.27 5.43
N ALA A 57 -3.92 -0.69 5.31
CA ALA A 57 -3.46 0.44 6.11
C ALA A 57 -4.38 1.68 5.99
N GLY A 58 -5.04 1.84 4.85
CA GLY A 58 -6.01 2.90 4.62
C GLY A 58 -7.36 2.69 5.30
N LEU A 59 -7.66 1.47 5.77
CA LEU A 59 -8.90 1.17 6.51
C LEU A 59 -8.90 1.82 7.90
N HIS A 60 -7.75 2.24 8.40
CA HIS A 60 -7.61 3.00 9.65
C HIS A 60 -8.10 4.46 9.54
N PHE A 61 -8.40 4.94 8.33
CA PHE A 61 -8.87 6.30 8.12
C PHE A 61 -10.39 6.38 8.15
N THR A 62 -10.90 7.20 9.07
CA THR A 62 -12.31 7.58 9.13
C THR A 62 -12.53 8.93 8.46
N GLU A 63 -13.77 9.25 8.06
CA GLU A 63 -14.11 10.57 7.53
C GLU A 63 -13.74 11.69 8.51
N GLU A 64 -13.98 11.48 9.81
CA GLU A 64 -13.60 12.42 10.87
C GLU A 64 -12.08 12.65 10.90
N LEU A 65 -11.28 11.58 10.81
CA LEU A 65 -9.82 11.71 10.76
C LEU A 65 -9.39 12.48 9.51
N MET A 66 -9.97 12.18 8.35
CA MET A 66 -9.67 12.87 7.09
C MET A 66 -9.97 14.38 7.19
N GLN A 67 -11.11 14.75 7.77
CA GLN A 67 -11.46 16.14 8.01
C GLN A 67 -10.47 16.83 8.97
N ARG A 68 -10.06 16.15 10.03
CA ARG A 68 -9.07 16.67 11.00
C ARG A 68 -7.69 16.87 10.37
N LEU A 69 -7.27 15.97 9.46
CA LEU A 69 -6.03 16.12 8.70
C LEU A 69 -6.10 17.34 7.78
N GLN A 70 -7.20 17.49 7.04
CA GLN A 70 -7.41 18.62 6.14
C GLN A 70 -7.46 19.96 6.89
N ALA A 71 -8.15 20.01 8.05
CA ALA A 71 -8.20 21.19 8.91
C ALA A 71 -6.82 21.61 9.44
N ARG A 72 -5.87 20.67 9.53
CA ARG A 72 -4.46 20.92 9.88
C ARG A 72 -3.58 21.23 8.66
N GLY A 73 -4.16 21.38 7.47
CA GLY A 73 -3.43 21.67 6.23
C GLY A 73 -2.66 20.47 5.67
N ILE A 74 -2.95 19.25 6.13
CA ILE A 74 -2.35 18.03 5.59
C ILE A 74 -3.07 17.69 4.28
N GLN A 75 -2.33 17.72 3.19
CA GLN A 75 -2.82 17.38 1.87
C GLN A 75 -2.86 15.86 1.68
N VAL A 76 -3.88 15.37 0.97
CA VAL A 76 -4.04 13.97 0.61
C VAL A 76 -3.97 13.84 -0.90
N ALA A 77 -3.17 12.90 -1.38
CA ALA A 77 -3.05 12.54 -2.78
C ALA A 77 -3.21 11.02 -2.95
N PHE A 78 -3.58 10.59 -4.17
CA PHE A 78 -3.92 9.20 -4.43
C PHE A 78 -3.02 8.62 -5.52
N VAL A 79 -2.64 7.36 -5.33
CA VAL A 79 -1.94 6.54 -6.32
C VAL A 79 -2.67 5.21 -6.45
N THR A 80 -2.48 4.54 -7.59
CA THR A 80 -3.06 3.22 -7.84
C THR A 80 -1.92 2.22 -8.04
N LEU A 81 -1.97 1.08 -7.36
CA LEU A 81 -1.16 -0.10 -7.69
C LEU A 81 -2.10 -1.29 -7.75
N HIS A 82 -2.20 -1.89 -8.94
CA HIS A 82 -2.91 -3.13 -9.18
C HIS A 82 -2.04 -4.28 -8.70
N VAL A 83 -2.23 -4.67 -7.44
CA VAL A 83 -1.50 -5.78 -6.87
C VAL A 83 -2.03 -7.11 -7.40
N GLY A 84 -1.11 -8.02 -7.72
CA GLY A 84 -1.43 -9.41 -8.04
C GLY A 84 -1.36 -10.30 -6.79
N LEU A 85 -1.86 -11.53 -6.89
CA LEU A 85 -1.73 -12.54 -5.82
C LEU A 85 -0.27 -12.75 -5.36
N GLY A 86 0.68 -12.54 -6.27
CA GLY A 86 2.12 -12.69 -6.04
C GLY A 86 2.68 -11.82 -4.92
N THR A 87 2.10 -10.65 -4.63
CA THR A 87 2.61 -9.75 -3.59
C THR A 87 2.39 -10.28 -2.17
N PHE A 88 1.43 -11.19 -1.98
CA PHE A 88 1.16 -11.81 -0.69
C PHE A 88 1.81 -13.18 -0.53
N LEU A 89 2.52 -13.67 -1.55
CA LEU A 89 3.20 -14.96 -1.47
C LEU A 89 4.45 -14.82 -0.56
N PRO A 90 4.69 -15.80 0.32
CA PRO A 90 5.90 -15.82 1.13
C PRO A 90 7.14 -15.91 0.25
N ILE A 91 8.27 -15.35 0.73
CA ILE A 91 9.54 -15.50 0.03
C ILE A 91 9.95 -16.98 0.13
N GLN A 92 10.07 -17.63 -1.03
CA GLN A 92 10.39 -19.06 -1.13
C GLN A 92 11.88 -19.34 -1.34
N VAL A 93 12.71 -18.29 -1.35
CA VAL A 93 14.16 -18.37 -1.57
C VAL A 93 14.91 -18.01 -0.29
N GLU A 94 16.03 -18.69 -0.04
CA GLU A 94 16.88 -18.41 1.14
C GLU A 94 17.64 -17.09 1.00
N ASP A 95 18.03 -16.76 -0.24
CA ASP A 95 18.69 -15.51 -0.61
C ASP A 95 17.65 -14.55 -1.22
N THR A 96 17.37 -13.44 -0.53
CA THR A 96 16.38 -12.46 -0.97
C THR A 96 16.77 -11.78 -2.27
N ASP A 97 18.06 -11.71 -2.61
CA ASP A 97 18.53 -11.15 -3.89
C ASP A 97 18.11 -12.02 -5.09
N GLN A 98 17.75 -13.28 -4.86
CA GLN A 98 17.24 -14.19 -5.88
C GLN A 98 15.71 -14.13 -6.00
N HIS A 99 15.03 -13.40 -5.13
CA HIS A 99 13.58 -13.26 -5.17
C HIS A 99 13.18 -12.35 -6.34
N ARG A 100 12.28 -12.85 -7.19
CA ARG A 100 11.69 -12.07 -8.27
C ARG A 100 10.26 -11.70 -7.91
N MET A 101 10.02 -10.40 -7.74
CA MET A 101 8.67 -9.87 -7.62
C MET A 101 7.91 -10.05 -8.93
N HIS A 102 6.63 -10.35 -8.83
CA HIS A 102 5.74 -10.28 -9.99
C HIS A 102 5.56 -8.82 -10.39
N GLU A 103 5.56 -8.55 -11.69
CA GLU A 103 5.24 -7.21 -12.20
C GLU A 103 3.81 -6.81 -11.86
N GLU A 104 3.67 -5.60 -11.33
CA GLU A 104 2.39 -5.01 -10.97
C GLU A 104 2.18 -3.71 -11.73
N ARG A 105 0.93 -3.43 -12.12
CA ARG A 105 0.60 -2.19 -12.84
C ARG A 105 0.37 -1.08 -11.84
N PHE A 106 0.95 0.09 -12.06
CA PHE A 106 0.75 1.25 -11.21
C PHE A 106 0.38 2.49 -12.02
N GLU A 107 -0.21 3.46 -11.34
CA GLU A 107 -0.54 4.77 -11.86
C GLU A 107 -0.30 5.85 -10.80
N VAL A 108 0.55 6.81 -11.14
CA VAL A 108 0.77 8.04 -10.39
C VAL A 108 0.36 9.21 -11.28
N GLY A 109 -0.74 9.87 -10.95
CA GLY A 109 -1.27 10.98 -11.72
C GLY A 109 -0.50 12.29 -11.51
N ALA A 110 -0.60 13.21 -12.49
CA ALA A 110 0.04 14.53 -12.42
C ALA A 110 -0.39 15.36 -11.21
N ASP A 111 -1.62 15.18 -10.72
CA ASP A 111 -2.13 15.84 -9.53
C ASP A 111 -1.34 15.43 -8.28
N THR A 112 -1.00 14.14 -8.18
CA THR A 112 -0.20 13.59 -7.07
C THR A 112 1.23 14.11 -7.12
N VAL A 113 1.82 14.17 -8.31
CA VAL A 113 3.16 14.75 -8.50
C VAL A 113 3.18 16.21 -8.04
N ARG A 114 2.24 17.04 -8.52
CA ARG A 114 2.16 18.45 -8.10
C ARG A 114 1.93 18.60 -6.60
N ALA A 115 1.13 17.73 -5.99
CA ALA A 115 0.91 17.74 -4.54
C ALA A 115 2.21 17.41 -3.77
N VAL A 116 2.98 16.42 -4.23
CA VAL A 116 4.27 16.04 -3.66
C VAL A 116 5.30 17.17 -3.83
N GLU A 117 5.42 17.75 -5.01
CA GLU A 117 6.32 18.87 -5.29
C GLU A 117 5.99 20.08 -4.41
N ALA A 118 4.71 20.46 -4.34
CA ALA A 118 4.26 21.53 -3.46
C ALA A 118 4.52 21.21 -1.99
N CYS A 119 4.47 19.94 -1.59
CA CYS A 119 4.80 19.49 -0.24
C CYS A 119 6.28 19.66 0.06
N ARG A 120 7.15 19.24 -0.84
CA ARG A 120 8.60 19.38 -0.67
C ARG A 120 9.02 20.85 -0.70
N ALA A 121 8.43 21.67 -1.57
CA ALA A 121 8.72 23.10 -1.68
C ALA A 121 8.46 23.90 -0.39
N ARG A 122 7.52 23.44 0.45
CA ARG A 122 7.22 24.04 1.76
C ARG A 122 7.95 23.35 2.94
N GLY A 123 8.95 22.51 2.67
CA GLY A 123 9.65 21.73 3.69
C GLY A 123 8.79 20.65 4.36
N GLY A 124 7.72 20.24 3.69
CA GLY A 124 6.82 19.19 4.14
C GLY A 124 7.37 17.79 3.93
N ARG A 125 6.58 16.79 4.32
CA ARG A 125 6.93 15.37 4.28
C ARG A 125 5.87 14.59 3.50
N VAL A 126 6.31 13.63 2.70
CA VAL A 126 5.49 12.68 1.95
C VAL A 126 5.40 11.38 2.74
N ILE A 127 4.24 11.11 3.32
CA ILE A 127 3.97 9.89 4.07
C ILE A 127 3.11 8.96 3.22
N ALA A 128 3.65 7.81 2.84
CA ALA A 128 2.89 6.79 2.12
C ALA A 128 1.94 6.07 3.08
N VAL A 129 0.69 5.86 2.65
CA VAL A 129 -0.28 5.03 3.38
C VAL A 129 -0.36 3.68 2.68
N GLY A 130 0.27 2.67 3.30
CA GLY A 130 0.42 1.32 2.77
C GLY A 130 1.70 1.13 1.95
N THR A 131 2.27 -0.06 2.05
CA THR A 131 3.46 -0.52 1.30
C THR A 131 3.25 -0.49 -0.21
N THR A 132 2.04 -0.82 -0.65
CA THR A 132 1.55 -0.68 -2.03
C THR A 132 1.72 0.74 -2.57
N SER A 133 1.26 1.74 -1.82
CA SER A 133 1.40 3.15 -2.21
C SER A 133 2.87 3.59 -2.23
N ALA A 134 3.67 3.11 -1.27
CA ALA A 134 5.10 3.39 -1.25
C ALA A 134 5.81 2.85 -2.49
N ARG A 135 5.56 1.59 -2.87
CA ARG A 135 6.14 0.98 -4.07
C ARG A 135 5.74 1.72 -5.36
N ALA A 136 4.48 2.15 -5.48
CA ALA A 136 4.05 2.94 -6.64
C ALA A 136 4.79 4.28 -6.75
N LEU A 137 4.94 5.01 -5.65
CA LEU A 137 5.66 6.28 -5.60
C LEU A 137 7.15 6.10 -5.87
N GLU A 138 7.77 5.07 -5.30
CA GLU A 138 9.18 4.76 -5.52
C GLU A 138 9.45 4.31 -6.96
N ALA A 139 8.55 3.50 -7.55
CA ALA A 139 8.64 3.12 -8.96
C ALA A 139 8.53 4.35 -9.90
N ALA A 140 7.62 5.27 -9.62
CA ALA A 140 7.45 6.50 -10.38
C ALA A 140 8.60 7.51 -10.19
N GLY A 141 9.38 7.39 -9.10
CA GLY A 141 10.59 8.18 -8.82
C GLY A 141 11.90 7.47 -9.15
N ALA A 142 11.86 6.27 -9.73
CA ALA A 142 13.07 5.45 -9.92
C ALA A 142 14.13 6.12 -10.84
N ARG A 143 13.74 7.09 -11.66
CA ARG A 143 14.61 7.82 -12.60
C ARG A 143 15.07 9.19 -12.10
N GLY A 144 14.83 9.52 -10.83
CA GLY A 144 15.17 10.82 -10.25
C GLY A 144 13.97 11.41 -9.50
N ASP A 145 13.48 12.54 -9.98
CA ASP A 145 12.28 13.16 -9.41
C ASP A 145 11.03 12.32 -9.71
N LEU A 146 10.03 12.42 -8.83
CA LEU A 146 8.74 11.76 -9.00
C LEU A 146 8.05 12.28 -10.27
N GLN A 147 7.68 11.37 -11.18
CA GLN A 147 6.99 11.72 -12.43
C GLN A 147 5.58 11.15 -12.52
N ALA A 148 4.74 11.81 -13.31
CA ALA A 148 3.41 11.30 -13.61
C ALA A 148 3.57 10.12 -14.56
N LEU A 149 3.25 8.91 -14.09
CA LEU A 149 3.59 7.69 -14.79
C LEU A 149 2.55 6.60 -14.53
N THR A 150 2.08 6.00 -15.63
CA THR A 150 1.38 4.73 -15.63
C THR A 150 2.33 3.69 -16.20
N GLY A 151 2.54 2.58 -15.49
CA GLY A 151 3.55 1.61 -15.88
C GLY A 151 3.39 0.27 -15.21
N ARG A 152 4.42 -0.56 -15.37
CA ARG A 152 4.61 -1.82 -14.65
C ARG A 152 5.85 -1.72 -13.79
N THR A 153 5.83 -2.34 -12.62
CA THR A 153 6.97 -2.39 -11.73
C THR A 153 7.08 -3.75 -11.09
N ASP A 154 8.29 -4.30 -11.10
CA ASP A 154 8.75 -5.43 -10.31
C ASP A 154 9.63 -4.96 -9.15
N LEU A 155 9.52 -3.67 -8.75
CA LEU A 155 10.35 -3.09 -7.71
C LEU A 155 10.20 -3.86 -6.40
N PHE A 156 11.32 -4.48 -6.02
CA PHE A 156 11.50 -5.17 -4.76
C PHE A 156 12.29 -4.28 -3.80
N ILE A 157 11.60 -3.76 -2.78
CA ILE A 157 12.21 -2.91 -1.76
C ILE A 157 12.67 -3.80 -0.61
N GLN A 158 13.98 -3.86 -0.39
CA GLN A 158 14.63 -4.65 0.65
C GLN A 158 15.74 -3.82 1.33
N PRO A 159 16.30 -4.27 2.47
CA PRO A 159 17.37 -3.55 3.16
C PRO A 159 18.49 -3.11 2.22
N GLY A 160 18.95 -1.86 2.37
CA GLY A 160 19.88 -1.20 1.45
C GLY A 160 19.22 -0.35 0.35
N TYR A 161 17.90 -0.44 0.18
CA TYR A 161 17.16 0.45 -0.73
C TYR A 161 17.14 1.90 -0.22
N THR A 162 17.45 2.86 -1.09
CA THR A 162 17.34 4.29 -0.79
C THR A 162 16.01 4.84 -1.27
N PHE A 163 15.14 5.22 -0.32
CA PHE A 163 13.87 5.89 -0.61
C PHE A 163 14.10 7.29 -1.16
N ARG A 164 13.37 7.65 -2.22
CA ARG A 164 13.47 8.97 -2.87
C ARG A 164 12.15 9.72 -2.87
N SER A 165 11.05 9.01 -3.07
CA SER A 165 9.72 9.60 -3.21
C SER A 165 8.99 9.67 -1.87
N VAL A 166 9.29 8.77 -0.94
CA VAL A 166 8.61 8.61 0.34
C VAL A 166 9.53 8.94 1.50
N ASP A 167 9.07 9.79 2.44
CA ASP A 167 9.83 10.15 3.64
C ASP A 167 9.43 9.30 4.87
N GLY A 168 8.20 8.75 4.87
CA GLY A 168 7.69 7.90 5.95
C GLY A 168 6.53 7.02 5.51
N LEU A 169 6.12 6.08 6.36
CA LEU A 169 5.17 5.03 6.01
C LEU A 169 4.16 4.79 7.13
N LEU A 170 2.87 4.81 6.82
CA LEU A 170 1.82 4.25 7.66
C LEU A 170 1.43 2.88 7.10
N THR A 171 1.55 1.82 7.90
CA THR A 171 1.22 0.45 7.44
C THR A 171 0.82 -0.46 8.60
N ASN A 172 0.25 -1.62 8.31
CA ASN A 172 -0.07 -2.66 9.32
C ASN A 172 1.20 -3.39 9.79
N PHE A 173 1.08 -4.23 10.82
CA PHE A 173 2.10 -5.21 11.16
C PHE A 173 2.04 -6.41 10.20
N HIS A 174 3.20 -6.77 9.63
CA HIS A 174 3.34 -7.76 8.57
C HIS A 174 3.90 -9.08 9.09
N LEU A 175 3.68 -10.16 8.34
CA LEU A 175 4.20 -11.48 8.69
C LEU A 175 5.74 -11.55 8.61
N PRO A 176 6.39 -12.29 9.53
CA PRO A 176 7.77 -12.72 9.37
C PRO A 176 7.98 -13.40 8.00
N GLY A 177 9.09 -13.07 7.33
CA GLY A 177 9.43 -13.63 6.02
C GLY A 177 8.60 -13.10 4.83
N SER A 178 7.80 -12.04 5.03
CA SER A 178 7.09 -11.38 3.94
C SER A 178 7.92 -10.29 3.25
N THR A 179 7.68 -10.08 1.96
CA THR A 179 8.26 -8.97 1.18
C THR A 179 7.87 -7.61 1.74
N LEU A 180 6.67 -7.50 2.33
CA LEU A 180 6.19 -6.28 2.99
C LEU A 180 7.02 -5.94 4.23
N LEU A 181 7.40 -6.96 5.02
CA LEU A 181 8.27 -6.76 6.19
C LEU A 181 9.68 -6.30 5.76
N LEU A 182 10.20 -6.81 4.64
CA LEU A 182 11.49 -6.35 4.10
C LEU A 182 11.45 -4.89 3.66
N LEU A 183 10.35 -4.43 3.05
CA LEU A 183 10.16 -3.02 2.71
C LEU A 183 10.19 -2.14 3.97
N VAL A 184 9.50 -2.54 5.03
CA VAL A 184 9.54 -1.82 6.30
C VAL A 184 10.95 -1.85 6.91
N SER A 185 11.64 -3.00 6.82
CA SER A 185 13.03 -3.14 7.28
C SER A 185 13.98 -2.23 6.52
N ALA A 186 13.79 -2.06 5.21
CA ALA A 186 14.55 -1.10 4.40
C ALA A 186 14.38 0.34 4.86
N LEU A 187 13.20 0.66 5.43
CA LEU A 187 12.90 1.99 5.93
C LEU A 187 13.38 2.21 7.37
N LEU A 188 13.22 1.23 8.27
CA LEU A 188 13.51 1.39 9.70
C LEU A 188 14.90 0.90 10.13
N GLY A 189 15.54 0.06 9.33
CA GLY A 189 16.65 -0.78 9.77
C GLY A 189 16.16 -2.03 10.51
N ARG A 190 16.96 -3.11 10.42
CA ARG A 190 16.59 -4.43 10.95
C ARG A 190 16.41 -4.42 12.47
N ASP A 191 17.36 -3.86 13.21
CA ASP A 191 17.37 -3.95 14.67
C ASP A 191 16.18 -3.21 15.27
N ARG A 192 15.93 -1.98 14.78
CA ARG A 192 14.74 -1.19 15.17
C ARG A 192 13.43 -1.86 14.82
N LEU A 193 13.37 -2.53 13.67
CA LEU A 193 12.17 -3.29 13.28
C LEU A 193 11.91 -4.45 14.25
N LEU A 194 12.96 -5.18 14.65
CA LEU A 194 12.83 -6.27 15.62
C LEU A 194 12.39 -5.76 17.00
N ASP A 195 13.00 -4.68 17.48
CA ASP A 195 12.61 -4.04 18.75
C ASP A 195 11.15 -3.57 18.73
N LEU A 196 10.72 -2.94 17.63
CA LEU A 196 9.34 -2.51 17.43
C LEU A 196 8.35 -3.69 17.46
N TYR A 197 8.71 -4.80 16.82
CA TYR A 197 7.86 -5.99 16.78
C TYR A 197 7.80 -6.69 18.14
N GLN A 198 8.91 -6.75 18.87
CA GLN A 198 8.92 -7.27 20.23
C GLN A 198 8.03 -6.42 21.14
N LEU A 199 8.16 -5.10 21.09
CA LEU A 199 7.28 -4.20 21.83
C LEU A 199 5.81 -4.39 21.47
N ALA A 200 5.49 -4.52 20.18
CA ALA A 200 4.13 -4.75 19.73
C ALA A 200 3.55 -6.08 20.27
N ILE A 201 4.37 -7.13 20.38
CA ILE A 201 3.99 -8.40 21.00
C ILE A 201 3.75 -8.21 22.50
N ASP A 202 4.69 -7.56 23.20
CA ASP A 202 4.63 -7.36 24.65
C ASP A 202 3.39 -6.51 25.05
N GLU A 203 3.03 -5.53 24.22
CA GLU A 203 1.87 -4.65 24.40
C GLU A 203 0.57 -5.22 23.78
N ASN A 204 0.57 -6.46 23.29
CA ASN A 204 -0.59 -7.16 22.73
C ASN A 204 -1.25 -6.43 21.54
N TYR A 205 -0.44 -5.81 20.67
CA TYR A 205 -0.93 -5.26 19.40
C TYR A 205 -1.48 -6.38 18.53
N ARG A 206 -2.50 -6.05 17.75
CA ARG A 206 -3.11 -6.95 16.76
C ARG A 206 -2.36 -6.82 15.45
N PHE A 207 -2.01 -7.95 14.84
CA PHE A 207 -1.23 -7.98 13.59
C PHE A 207 -2.16 -8.15 12.37
N TYR A 208 -1.59 -8.13 11.17
CA TYR A 208 -2.28 -8.41 9.89
C TYR A 208 -3.21 -7.28 9.40
N SER A 209 -3.97 -7.59 8.33
CA SER A 209 -4.83 -6.65 7.59
C SER A 209 -5.85 -5.91 8.45
N TYR A 210 -6.42 -6.57 9.47
CA TYR A 210 -7.41 -5.97 10.39
C TYR A 210 -6.85 -5.68 11.79
N GLY A 211 -5.54 -5.86 11.95
CA GLY A 211 -4.83 -5.50 13.17
C GLY A 211 -4.57 -4.00 13.25
N ASP A 212 -3.71 -3.62 14.18
CA ASP A 212 -3.28 -2.25 14.40
C ASP A 212 -2.30 -1.79 13.31
N ALA A 213 -1.99 -0.49 13.34
CA ALA A 213 -1.07 0.16 12.40
C ALA A 213 0.16 0.73 13.12
N MET A 214 1.24 0.85 12.36
CA MET A 214 2.44 1.57 12.71
C MET A 214 2.64 2.78 11.78
N LEU A 215 3.19 3.86 12.33
CA LEU A 215 3.60 5.05 11.60
C LEU A 215 5.10 5.26 11.76
N VAL A 216 5.82 5.16 10.64
CA VAL A 216 7.25 5.44 10.53
C VAL A 216 7.44 6.88 10.03
N LEU A 217 8.06 7.72 10.84
CA LEU A 217 8.31 9.13 10.54
C LEU A 217 9.75 9.38 10.06
N PRO A 218 10.00 10.47 9.30
CA PRO A 218 11.36 10.85 8.89
C PRO A 218 12.27 11.12 10.09
N GLY A 219 13.52 10.70 10.00
CA GLY A 219 14.51 10.76 11.10
C GLY A 219 14.62 9.47 11.92
N HIS A 220 13.66 8.55 11.77
CA HIS A 220 13.79 7.16 12.21
C HIS A 220 14.26 6.21 11.10
N VAL A 221 14.53 6.78 9.92
CA VAL A 221 15.02 6.11 8.72
C VAL A 221 16.55 6.16 8.72
N ASP A 222 17.20 5.00 8.66
CA ASP A 222 18.65 4.93 8.47
C ASP A 222 18.97 5.35 7.04
N VAL A 223 19.28 6.64 6.88
CA VAL A 223 19.88 7.14 5.64
C VAL A 223 21.33 6.65 5.64
N VAL A 224 21.59 5.58 4.90
CA VAL A 224 22.97 5.16 4.62
C VAL A 224 23.62 6.25 3.76
N GLY A 225 24.42 7.12 4.38
CA GLY A 225 25.35 8.01 3.69
C GLY A 225 25.23 9.49 4.04
N GLY A 226 25.91 9.89 5.12
CA GLY A 226 26.61 11.16 5.26
C GLY A 226 28.10 10.89 5.41
#